data_AF-A0A355AR66-F1
#
_entry.id   AF-A0A355AR66-F1
#
_cell.length_a   1.000
_cell.length_b   1.000
_cell.length_c   1.000
_cell.angle_alpha   90.00
_cell.angle_beta   90.00
_cell.angle_gamma   90.00
#
_symmetry.space_group_name_H-M   'P 1'
#
loop_
_entity.id
_entity.type
_entity.pdbx_description
1 polymer ?
#
loop_
_entity_poly.entity_id
_entity_poly.type
_entity_poly.pdbx_seq_one_letter_code
_entity_poly.pdbx_strand_id
1 'polypeptide(L)'
;MNARLASALLVCLCICGTLVLPVRSHAKELTLPVCYGFSCKIRQIVSITPAEWRSVVDWFDGSATTPEDERQQIRQAIGWMEVVVSRYTPTHLDKGMNLEK
;
A
#
# COMPACT_ATOMS: atom_id res chain seq x y z
N MET A 1 -3.47 24.58 48.40
CA MET A 1 -3.14 23.84 47.17
C MET A 1 -1.63 23.68 47.08
N ASN A 2 -1.13 22.46 47.18
CA ASN A 2 0.29 22.18 47.38
C ASN A 2 1.08 22.37 46.08
N ALA A 3 2.10 23.24 46.10
CA ALA A 3 2.97 23.54 44.96
C ALA A 3 3.59 22.28 44.30
N ARG A 4 3.77 21.20 45.08
CA ARG A 4 4.28 19.91 44.59
C ARG A 4 3.32 19.18 43.64
N LEU A 5 2.01 19.33 43.82
CA LEU A 5 1.00 18.74 42.92
C LEU A 5 0.95 19.47 41.58
N ALA A 6 1.11 20.79 41.60
CA ALA A 6 1.12 21.63 40.41
C ALA A 6 2.37 21.37 39.54
N SER A 7 3.54 21.23 40.16
CA SER A 7 4.78 20.92 39.46
C SER A 7 4.78 19.52 38.83
N ALA A 8 4.19 18.52 39.50
CA ALA A 8 4.08 17.16 38.95
C ALA A 8 3.14 17.09 37.73
N LEU A 9 2.04 17.85 37.74
CA LEU A 9 1.09 17.90 36.62
C LEU A 9 1.71 18.56 35.37
N LEU A 10 2.49 19.64 35.58
CA LEU A 10 3.18 20.37 34.52
C LEU A 10 4.26 19.52 33.82
N VAL A 11 5.02 18.74 34.59
CA VAL A 11 6.05 17.84 34.02
C VAL A 11 5.41 16.71 33.21
N CYS A 12 4.27 16.17 33.64
CA CYS A 12 3.56 15.10 32.92
C CYS A 12 2.96 15.59 31.58
N LEU A 13 2.39 16.79 31.56
CA LEU A 13 1.87 17.44 30.33
C LEU A 13 2.98 17.75 29.31
N CYS A 14 4.17 18.13 29.76
CA CYS A 14 5.31 18.37 28.86
C CYS A 14 5.88 17.08 28.26
N ILE A 15 5.85 15.95 28.98
CA ILE A 15 6.35 14.66 28.49
C ILE A 15 5.34 13.99 27.54
N CYS A 16 4.03 14.17 27.75
CA CYS A 16 3.01 13.67 26.81
C CYS A 16 2.90 14.51 25.54
N GLY A 17 3.19 15.82 25.59
CA GLY A 17 3.09 16.71 24.42
C GLY A 17 4.22 16.54 23.39
N THR A 18 5.38 16.02 23.77
CA THR A 18 6.55 15.90 22.88
C THR A 18 6.64 14.56 22.14
N LEU A 19 5.77 13.59 22.44
CA LEU A 19 5.81 12.25 21.84
C LEU A 19 4.85 12.06 20.66
N VAL A 20 4.60 13.12 19.89
CA VAL A 20 3.93 13.01 18.58
C VAL A 20 4.90 13.51 17.52
N LEU A 21 5.94 12.72 17.25
CA LEU A 21 6.78 12.99 16.09
C LEU A 21 5.90 12.80 14.83
N PRO A 22 5.76 13.81 13.96
CA PRO A 22 5.13 13.59 12.67
C PRO A 22 6.02 12.63 11.90
N VAL A 23 5.60 11.37 11.77
CA VAL A 23 6.24 10.42 10.87
C VAL A 23 6.09 10.98 9.47
N ARG A 24 7.14 11.62 8.95
CA ARG A 24 7.23 11.96 7.54
C ARG A 24 7.44 10.65 6.80
N SER A 25 6.38 10.13 6.19
CA SER A 25 6.50 9.00 5.28
C SER A 25 7.29 9.47 4.07
N HIS A 26 8.52 8.96 3.91
CA HIS A 26 9.34 9.12 2.70
C HIS A 26 8.92 8.15 1.59
N ALA A 27 7.81 7.45 1.76
CA ALA A 27 7.31 6.54 0.75
C ALA A 27 6.97 7.37 -0.50
N LYS A 28 7.73 7.11 -1.57
CA LYS A 28 7.58 7.78 -2.85
C LYS A 28 6.45 7.11 -3.61
N GLU A 29 5.75 7.89 -4.41
CA GLU A 29 4.83 7.38 -5.41
C GLU A 29 5.55 6.43 -6.37
N LEU A 30 4.92 5.28 -6.66
CA LEU A 30 5.44 4.29 -7.58
C LEU A 30 4.80 4.52 -8.95
N THR A 31 5.58 5.02 -9.88
CA THR A 31 5.15 5.18 -11.27
C THR A 31 5.63 4.00 -12.10
N LEU A 32 4.72 3.30 -12.77
CA LEU A 32 5.05 2.16 -13.62
C LEU A 32 4.29 2.19 -14.96
N PRO A 33 4.92 1.77 -16.07
CA PRO A 33 4.23 1.58 -17.34
C PRO A 33 3.43 0.28 -17.31
N VAL A 34 2.13 0.37 -17.62
CA VAL A 34 1.22 -0.76 -17.76
C VAL A 34 0.79 -0.89 -19.22
N CYS A 35 0.92 -2.11 -19.75
CA CYS A 35 0.50 -2.50 -21.08
C CYS A 35 -0.83 -3.25 -21.00
N TYR A 36 -1.82 -2.87 -21.80
CA TYR A 36 -3.06 -3.64 -21.94
C TYR A 36 -3.68 -3.52 -23.33
N GLY A 37 -4.70 -4.35 -23.58
CA GLY A 37 -5.23 -4.62 -24.92
C GLY A 37 -4.25 -5.51 -25.70
N PHE A 38 -4.79 -6.56 -26.32
CA PHE A 38 -4.03 -7.57 -27.08
C PHE A 38 -2.77 -7.00 -27.78
N SER A 39 -1.61 -7.60 -27.50
CA SER A 39 -0.28 -7.16 -27.97
C SER A 39 0.20 -5.79 -27.46
N CYS A 40 -0.19 -5.38 -26.25
CA CYS A 40 0.12 -4.06 -25.66
C CYS A 40 -0.26 -2.91 -26.58
N LYS A 41 -1.49 -2.93 -27.11
CA LYS A 41 -1.99 -1.85 -27.96
C LYS A 41 -2.07 -0.52 -27.21
N ILE A 42 -2.31 -0.57 -25.90
CA ILE A 42 -2.44 0.60 -25.04
C ILE A 42 -1.35 0.57 -23.98
N ARG A 43 -0.63 1.69 -23.85
CA ARG A 43 0.36 1.93 -22.80
C ARG A 43 -0.14 3.04 -21.89
N GLN A 44 -0.30 2.73 -20.62
CA GLN A 44 -0.74 3.66 -19.59
C GLN A 44 0.37 3.81 -18.56
N ILE A 45 0.73 5.05 -18.23
CA ILE A 45 1.54 5.29 -17.03
C ILE A 45 0.58 5.29 -15.84
N VAL A 46 0.81 4.36 -14.92
CA VAL A 46 0.06 4.24 -13.66
C VAL A 46 0.92 4.81 -12.55
N SER A 47 0.29 5.60 -11.68
CA SER A 47 0.94 6.23 -10.54
C SER A 47 0.27 5.73 -9.27
N ILE A 48 0.96 4.85 -8.54
CA ILE A 48 0.46 4.20 -7.33
C ILE A 48 0.90 5.04 -6.13
N THR A 49 -0.07 5.49 -5.34
CA THR A 49 0.22 6.28 -4.16
C THR A 49 0.99 5.47 -3.11
N PRO A 50 1.74 6.12 -2.22
CA PRO A 50 2.41 5.44 -1.11
C PRO A 50 1.48 4.60 -0.21
N ALA A 51 0.21 5.00 -0.08
CA ALA A 51 -0.78 4.27 0.70
C ALA A 51 -1.26 3.00 -0.04
N GLU A 52 -1.54 3.11 -1.34
CA GLU A 52 -1.91 1.96 -2.17
C GLU A 52 -0.76 0.96 -2.27
N TRP A 53 0.48 1.43 -2.45
CA TRP A 53 1.64 0.56 -2.49
C TRP A 53 1.83 -0.20 -1.18
N ARG A 54 1.67 0.48 -0.04
CA ARG A 54 1.71 -0.16 1.28
C ARG A 54 0.67 -1.28 1.38
N SER A 55 -0.55 -1.06 0.91
CA SER A 55 -1.59 -2.11 0.93
C SER A 55 -1.25 -3.37 0.12
N VAL A 56 -0.31 -3.30 -0.83
CA VAL A 56 0.24 -4.46 -1.53
C VAL A 56 1.37 -5.11 -0.72
N VAL A 57 2.27 -4.28 -0.18
CA VAL A 57 3.43 -4.78 0.58
C VAL A 57 3.04 -5.40 1.91
N ASP A 58 1.92 -4.97 2.51
CA ASP A 58 1.41 -5.51 3.78
C ASP A 58 1.04 -7.00 3.69
N TRP A 59 0.85 -7.56 2.48
CA TRP A 59 0.70 -9.01 2.28
C TRP A 59 1.97 -9.82 2.59
N PHE A 60 3.11 -9.14 2.68
CA PHE A 60 4.40 -9.70 3.07
C PHE A 60 4.80 -9.30 4.50
N ASP A 61 3.84 -8.82 5.31
CA ASP A 61 4.10 -8.58 6.73
C ASP A 61 4.34 -9.91 7.44
N GLY A 62 5.56 -10.09 7.94
CA GLY A 62 6.07 -11.37 8.41
C GLY A 62 6.66 -12.23 7.29
N SER A 63 7.91 -12.66 7.50
CA SER A 63 8.59 -13.56 6.56
C SER A 63 7.87 -14.91 6.48
N ALA A 64 7.61 -15.38 5.26
CA ALA A 64 7.12 -16.73 5.02
C ALA A 64 8.05 -17.78 5.62
N THR A 65 7.49 -18.76 6.33
CA THR A 65 8.25 -19.85 6.96
C THR A 65 8.34 -21.10 6.09
N THR A 66 7.43 -21.24 5.12
CA THR A 66 7.39 -22.34 4.18
C THR A 66 7.21 -21.82 2.74
N PRO A 67 7.61 -22.59 1.73
CA PRO A 67 7.32 -22.27 0.34
C PRO A 67 5.82 -22.12 0.05
N GLU A 68 4.97 -22.86 0.77
CA GLU A 68 3.52 -22.76 0.67
C GLU A 68 3.01 -21.40 1.16
N ASP A 69 3.51 -20.92 2.30
CA ASP A 69 3.18 -19.60 2.84
C ASP A 69 3.63 -18.48 1.90
N GLU A 70 4.84 -18.58 1.36
CA GLU A 70 5.37 -17.62 0.39
C GLU A 70 4.46 -17.54 -0.85
N ARG A 71 4.07 -18.69 -1.40
CA ARG A 71 3.14 -18.74 -2.54
C ARG A 71 1.78 -18.13 -2.21
N GLN A 72 1.29 -18.29 -0.98
CA GLN A 72 0.04 -17.65 -0.55
C GLN A 72 0.19 -16.12 -0.44
N GLN A 73 1.27 -15.63 0.17
CA GLN A 73 1.55 -14.19 0.27
C GLN A 73 1.67 -13.55 -1.12
N ILE A 74 2.45 -14.16 -2.02
CA ILE A 74 2.60 -13.71 -3.41
C ILE A 74 1.25 -13.69 -4.13
N ARG A 75 0.44 -14.76 -3.99
CA ARG A 75 -0.89 -14.84 -4.60
C ARG A 75 -1.78 -13.68 -4.15
N GLN A 76 -1.80 -13.37 -2.85
CA GLN A 76 -2.60 -12.26 -2.32
C GLN A 76 -2.09 -10.91 -2.81
N ALA A 77 -0.77 -10.70 -2.78
CA ALA A 77 -0.16 -9.47 -3.26
C ALA A 77 -0.44 -9.22 -4.75
N ILE A 78 -0.35 -10.25 -5.60
CA ILE A 78 -0.67 -10.15 -7.04
C ILE A 78 -2.15 -9.79 -7.22
N GLY A 79 -3.06 -10.53 -6.59
CA GLY A 79 -4.50 -10.25 -6.72
C GLY A 79 -4.86 -8.84 -6.23
N TRP A 80 -4.22 -8.37 -5.16
CA TRP A 80 -4.43 -7.02 -4.67
C TRP A 80 -3.85 -5.95 -5.59
N MET A 81 -2.68 -6.21 -6.19
CA MET A 81 -2.10 -5.35 -7.22
C MET A 81 -3.03 -5.22 -8.43
N GLU A 82 -3.68 -6.30 -8.87
CA GLU A 82 -4.66 -6.24 -9.96
C GLU A 82 -5.83 -5.31 -9.62
N VAL A 83 -6.33 -5.33 -8.38
CA VAL A 83 -7.39 -4.42 -7.91
C VAL A 83 -6.92 -2.97 -7.91
N VAL A 84 -5.71 -2.70 -7.40
CA VAL A 84 -5.12 -1.34 -7.35
C VAL A 84 -4.94 -0.78 -8.76
N VAL A 85 -4.32 -1.53 -9.66
CA VAL A 85 -4.04 -1.09 -11.05
C VAL A 85 -5.33 -0.94 -11.85
N SER A 86 -6.35 -1.77 -11.60
CA SER A 86 -7.65 -1.71 -12.29
C SER A 86 -8.44 -0.41 -12.08
N ARG A 87 -8.04 0.45 -11.14
CA ARG A 87 -8.58 1.81 -10.99
C ARG A 87 -8.07 2.76 -12.08
N TYR A 88 -6.92 2.43 -12.67
CA TYR A 88 -6.23 3.23 -13.68
C TYR A 88 -6.41 2.67 -15.09
N THR A 89 -6.75 1.38 -15.21
CA THR A 89 -6.96 0.69 -16.49
C THR A 89 -8.31 -0.04 -16.51
N PRO A 90 -9.00 -0.13 -17.66
CA PRO A 90 -10.23 -0.91 -17.80
C PRO A 90 -9.95 -2.44 -17.83
N THR A 91 -8.82 -2.90 -17.31
CA THR A 91 -8.40 -4.32 -17.34
C THR A 91 -9.33 -5.23 -16.54
N HIS A 92 -10.06 -4.69 -15.57
CA HIS A 92 -11.13 -5.42 -14.88
C HIS A 92 -12.33 -5.76 -15.78
N LEU A 93 -12.44 -5.11 -16.95
CA LEU A 93 -13.44 -5.41 -17.99
C LEU A 93 -12.85 -6.28 -19.10
N ASP A 94 -11.57 -6.68 -19.00
CA ASP A 94 -10.93 -7.43 -20.05
C ASP A 94 -11.65 -8.77 -20.22
N LYS A 95 -12.02 -9.04 -21.47
CA LYS A 95 -12.66 -10.30 -21.86
C LYS A 95 -11.66 -11.04 -22.73
N GLY A 96 -11.43 -12.30 -22.40
CA GLY A 96 -10.65 -13.18 -23.26
C GLY A 96 -11.20 -13.13 -24.68
N MET A 97 -10.40 -12.61 -25.61
CA MET A 97 -10.76 -12.51 -27.02
C MET A 97 -10.61 -13.91 -27.64
N ASN A 98 -11.63 -14.74 -27.46
CA ASN A 98 -11.75 -16.07 -28.07
C ASN A 98 -13.20 -16.38 -28.45
N LEU A 99 -13.99 -15.35 -28.81
CA LEU A 99 -15.42 -15.46 -29.10
C LEU A 99 -15.83 -14.89 -30.46
N GLU A 100 -14.89 -14.69 -31.39
CA GLU A 100 -15.25 -14.43 -32.78
C GLU A 100 -15.36 -15.77 -33.53
N LYS A 101 -16.59 -16.10 -33.93
CA LYS A 101 -16.93 -17.10 -34.95
C LYS A 101 -17.05 -16.40 -36.30
#